data_AF-A0A8T3SJT2-F1
#
_entry.id   AF-A0A8T3SJT2-F1
#
_cell.length_a   1.000
_cell.length_b   1.000
_cell.length_c   1.000
_cell.angle_alpha   90.00
_cell.angle_beta   90.00
_cell.angle_gamma   90.00
#
_symmetry.space_group_name_H-M   'P 1'
#
loop_
_entity.id
_entity.type
_entity.pdbx_description
1 polymer ?
#
loop_
_entity_poly.entity_id
_entity_poly.type
_entity_poly.pdbx_seq_one_letter_code
_entity_poly.pdbx_strand_id
1 'polypeptide(L)'
;MADLDTANRKKLDKEQFAYVDREGTGHLPVNDEAHVRNAIARWNQTDFPSKTAKEQARRKILAAARRHNIDVSDDGMVAKPAAT
;
A
#
# COMPACT_ATOMS: atom_id res chain seq x y z
N MET A 1 5.98 19.37 -22.05
CA MET A 1 5.94 18.57 -20.82
C MET A 1 4.48 18.50 -20.41
N ALA A 2 3.92 17.29 -20.27
CA ALA A 2 2.49 17.14 -19.97
C ALA A 2 2.28 17.35 -18.47
N ASP A 3 1.64 18.46 -18.10
CA ASP A 3 1.20 18.72 -16.74
C ASP A 3 0.09 17.72 -16.41
N LEU A 4 0.46 16.64 -15.72
CA LEU A 4 -0.53 15.75 -15.13
C LEU A 4 -1.29 16.57 -14.08
N ASP A 5 -2.55 16.88 -14.37
CA ASP A 5 -3.49 17.51 -13.46
C ASP A 5 -3.42 16.85 -12.06
N THR A 6 -3.60 17.65 -11.01
CA THR A 6 -3.43 17.21 -9.62
C THR A 6 -4.33 16.02 -9.27
N ALA A 7 -5.51 15.91 -9.88
CA ALA A 7 -6.39 14.77 -9.68
C ALA A 7 -5.88 13.49 -10.37
N ASN A 8 -5.25 13.62 -11.55
CA ASN A 8 -4.59 12.50 -12.23
C ASN A 8 -3.35 12.02 -11.47
N ARG A 9 -2.53 12.94 -10.94
CA ARG A 9 -1.42 12.59 -10.04
C ARG A 9 -1.91 11.86 -8.79
N LYS A 10 -2.94 12.39 -8.11
CA LYS A 10 -3.55 11.73 -6.94
C LYS A 10 -4.14 10.34 -7.25
N LYS A 11 -4.60 10.09 -8.47
CA LYS A 11 -5.06 8.76 -8.88
C LYS A 11 -3.87 7.82 -9.09
N LEU A 12 -2.84 8.29 -9.78
CA LEU A 12 -1.59 7.54 -9.99
C LEU A 12 -0.94 7.15 -8.65
N ASP A 13 -0.81 8.09 -7.72
CA ASP A 13 -0.27 7.84 -6.37
C ASP A 13 -1.10 6.81 -5.60
N LYS A 14 -2.43 6.81 -5.76
CA LYS A 14 -3.30 5.84 -5.08
C LYS A 14 -3.14 4.42 -5.63
N GLU A 15 -2.72 4.28 -6.87
CA GLU A 15 -2.50 3.01 -7.56
C GLU A 15 -1.06 2.52 -7.40
N GLN A 16 -0.09 3.43 -7.29
CA GLN A 16 1.31 3.10 -7.12
C GLN A 16 1.70 2.83 -5.66
N PHE A 17 1.01 3.44 -4.68
CA PHE A 17 1.34 3.35 -3.26
C PHE A 17 0.18 2.86 -2.40
N ALA A 18 0.48 1.99 -1.45
CA ALA A 18 -0.48 1.55 -0.45
C ALA A 18 -0.79 2.62 0.59
N TYR A 19 0.12 3.58 0.82
CA TYR A 19 -0.10 4.68 1.75
C TYR A 19 0.51 5.97 1.21
N VAL A 20 -0.16 7.10 1.43
CA VAL A 20 0.39 8.43 1.16
C VAL A 20 0.23 9.22 2.45
N ASP A 21 1.32 9.80 2.93
CA ASP A 21 1.30 10.56 4.17
C ASP A 21 0.69 11.96 4.00
N ARG A 22 0.66 12.73 5.09
CA ARG A 22 0.10 14.09 5.08
C ARG A 22 0.94 15.08 4.27
N GLU A 23 2.22 14.80 4.08
CA GLU A 23 3.15 15.61 3.28
C GLU A 23 3.03 15.28 1.79
N GLY A 24 2.32 14.20 1.45
CA GLY A 24 2.13 13.74 0.08
C GLY A 24 3.17 12.72 -0.35
N THR A 25 3.98 12.19 0.56
CA THR A 25 4.98 11.16 0.24
C THR A 25 4.30 9.80 0.13
N GLY A 26 4.53 9.12 -0.99
CA GLY A 26 4.07 7.75 -1.23
C GLY A 26 4.94 6.72 -0.49
N HIS A 27 4.29 5.85 0.27
CA HIS A 27 4.90 4.76 1.03
C HIS A 27 4.34 3.42 0.58
N LEU A 28 5.14 2.36 0.75
CA LEU A 28 4.75 0.99 0.42
C LEU A 28 4.28 0.89 -1.04
N PRO A 29 5.19 1.04 -2.02
CA PRO A 29 4.86 0.87 -3.42
C PRO A 29 4.23 -0.50 -3.69
N VAL A 30 3.28 -0.56 -4.61
CA VAL A 30 2.48 -1.76 -4.95
C VAL A 30 2.22 -1.90 -6.46
N ASN A 31 3.01 -1.20 -7.28
CA ASN A 31 2.85 -1.16 -8.74
C ASN A 31 3.33 -2.43 -9.46
N ASP A 32 4.14 -3.26 -8.82
CA ASP A 32 4.60 -4.54 -9.34
C ASP A 32 4.81 -5.58 -8.23
N GLU A 33 5.04 -6.82 -8.63
CA GLU A 33 5.12 -7.97 -7.74
C GLU A 33 6.21 -7.85 -6.66
N ALA A 34 7.38 -7.33 -7.02
CA ALA A 34 8.50 -7.17 -6.09
C ALA A 34 8.17 -6.11 -5.04
N HIS A 35 7.58 -5.00 -5.47
CA HIS A 35 7.11 -3.96 -4.58
C HIS A 35 6.01 -4.46 -3.65
N VAL A 36 5.05 -5.25 -4.14
CA VAL A 36 4.00 -5.83 -3.29
C VAL A 36 4.58 -6.76 -2.22
N ARG A 37 5.52 -7.65 -2.55
CA ARG A 37 6.18 -8.50 -1.55
C ARG A 37 6.94 -7.68 -0.50
N ASN A 38 7.66 -6.65 -0.95
CA ASN A 38 8.34 -5.72 -0.05
C ASN A 38 7.37 -4.94 0.84
N ALA A 39 6.23 -4.51 0.29
CA ALA A 39 5.19 -3.82 1.02
C ALA A 39 4.53 -4.72 2.06
N ILE A 40 4.28 -6.00 1.74
CA ILE A 40 3.81 -7.03 2.69
C ILE A 40 4.77 -7.13 3.87
N ALA A 41 6.07 -7.25 3.62
CA ALA A 41 7.10 -7.37 4.66
C ALA A 41 7.25 -6.08 5.49
N ARG A 42 7.15 -4.91 4.86
CA ARG A 42 7.37 -3.60 5.50
C ARG A 42 6.13 -3.01 6.15
N TRP A 43 4.94 -3.50 5.84
CA TRP A 43 3.69 -2.92 6.37
C TRP A 43 3.69 -2.84 7.89
N ASN A 44 4.19 -3.85 8.59
CA ASN A 44 4.23 -3.80 10.05
C ASN A 44 5.37 -2.95 10.65
N GLN A 45 6.34 -2.56 9.83
CA GLN A 45 7.46 -1.68 10.19
C GLN A 45 7.19 -0.22 9.81
N THR A 46 6.10 0.06 9.08
CA THR A 46 5.74 1.41 8.65
C THR A 46 4.95 2.11 9.74
N ASP A 47 5.37 3.32 10.09
CA ASP A 47 4.63 4.18 11.00
C ASP A 47 3.38 4.73 10.31
N PHE A 48 2.22 4.47 10.92
CA PHE A 48 0.94 5.00 10.46
C PHE A 48 0.40 6.01 11.45
N PRO A 49 -0.16 7.13 10.99
CA PRO A 49 -0.73 8.15 11.87
C PRO A 49 -2.01 7.70 12.57
N SER A 50 -2.62 6.60 12.13
CA SER A 50 -3.80 6.01 12.76
C SER A 50 -3.97 4.54 12.38
N LYS A 51 -4.72 3.80 13.22
CA LYS A 51 -5.13 2.42 12.91
C LYS A 51 -5.93 2.36 11.60
N THR A 52 -6.74 3.36 11.31
CA THR A 52 -7.50 3.47 10.05
C THR A 52 -6.57 3.58 8.84
N ALA A 53 -5.51 4.40 8.92
CA ALA A 53 -4.53 4.52 7.84
C ALA A 53 -3.77 3.20 7.63
N LYS A 54 -3.39 2.53 8.72
CA LYS A 54 -2.74 1.21 8.69
C LYS A 54 -3.62 0.15 8.01
N GLU A 55 -4.91 0.11 8.34
CA GLU A 55 -5.89 -0.81 7.75
C GLU A 55 -6.18 -0.48 6.28
N GLN A 56 -6.26 0.80 5.89
CA GLN A 56 -6.40 1.18 4.48
C GLN A 56 -5.20 0.73 3.65
N ALA A 57 -3.98 0.90 4.17
CA ALA A 57 -2.77 0.43 3.50
C ALA A 57 -2.77 -1.09 3.35
N ARG A 58 -3.15 -1.82 4.41
CA ARG A 58 -3.31 -3.29 4.36
C ARG A 58 -4.25 -3.72 3.24
N ARG A 59 -5.44 -3.13 3.15
CA ARG A 59 -6.43 -3.46 2.11
C ARG A 59 -5.88 -3.24 0.70
N LYS A 60 -5.12 -2.16 0.49
CA LYS A 60 -4.47 -1.89 -0.80
C LYS A 60 -3.38 -2.92 -1.14
N ILE A 61 -2.54 -3.26 -0.17
CA ILE A 61 -1.51 -4.31 -0.35
C ILE A 61 -2.17 -5.64 -0.71
N LEU A 62 -3.26 -6.02 -0.03
CA LEU A 62 -4.01 -7.24 -0.33
C LEU A 62 -4.64 -7.20 -1.73
N ALA A 63 -5.18 -6.06 -2.14
CA ALA A 63 -5.73 -5.90 -3.49
C ALA A 63 -4.64 -6.00 -4.56
N ALA A 64 -3.47 -5.42 -4.34
CA ALA A 64 -2.33 -5.52 -5.25
C ALA A 64 -1.77 -6.95 -5.29
N ALA A 65 -1.65 -7.62 -4.15
CA ALA A 65 -1.24 -9.01 -4.07
C ALA A 65 -2.14 -9.92 -4.91
N ARG A 66 -3.48 -9.74 -4.81
CA ARG A 66 -4.44 -10.46 -5.66
C ARG A 66 -4.25 -10.18 -7.15
N ARG A 67 -4.00 -8.93 -7.54
CA ARG A 67 -3.74 -8.56 -8.95
C ARG A 67 -2.47 -9.22 -9.50
N HIS A 68 -1.46 -9.38 -8.66
CA HIS A 68 -0.18 -9.99 -9.02
C HIS A 68 -0.10 -11.49 -8.71
N ASN A 69 -1.21 -12.14 -8.31
CA ASN A 69 -1.24 -13.56 -7.92
C ASN A 69 -0.21 -13.93 -6.82
N ILE A 70 0.08 -13.00 -5.92
CA ILE A 70 0.91 -13.26 -4.74
C ILE A 70 0.03 -13.86 -3.66
N ASP A 71 0.38 -15.08 -3.23
CA ASP A 71 -0.25 -15.69 -2.07
C ASP A 71 0.27 -15.03 -0.78
N VAL A 72 -0.66 -14.55 0.05
CA VAL A 72 -0.37 -13.88 1.34
C VAL A 72 -0.78 -14.78 2.51
N SER A 73 -1.16 -16.03 2.24
CA SER A 73 -1.90 -16.91 3.14
C SER A 73 -1.02 -17.61 4.17
N ASP A 74 0.29 -17.71 3.91
CA ASP A 74 1.15 -18.60 4.72
C ASP A 74 1.68 -17.95 6.02
N ASP A 75 2.15 -16.70 5.99
CA ASP A 75 2.80 -16.10 7.18
C ASP A 75 2.72 -14.55 7.22
N GLY A 76 1.93 -13.94 6.33
CA GLY A 76 1.93 -12.49 6.14
C GLY A 76 1.28 -11.75 7.33
N MET A 77 2.06 -10.91 8.03
CA MET A 77 1.54 -9.98 9.04
C MET A 77 0.35 -9.13 8.55
N VAL A 78 0.26 -8.86 7.25
CA VAL A 78 -0.85 -8.16 6.55
C VAL A 78 -2.11 -9.01 6.39
N ALA A 79 -2.08 -10.33 6.58
CA ALA A 79 -3.27 -11.17 6.51
C ALA A 79 -4.19 -10.94 7.72
N LYS A 80 -3.61 -10.65 8.90
CA LYS A 80 -4.36 -10.38 10.13
C LYS A 80 -4.79 -8.91 10.19
N PRO A 81 -6.05 -8.60 10.60
CA PRO A 81 -6.47 -7.22 10.81
C PRO A 81 -5.61 -6.54 11.87
N ALA A 82 -5.38 -5.23 11.70
CA ALA A 82 -4.69 -4.45 12.72
C ALA A 82 -5.44 -4.60 14.06
N ALA A 83 -4.76 -5.11 15.08
CA ALA A 83 -5.38 -5.45 16.36
C ALA A 83 -6.07 -4.22 16.99
N THR A 84 -7.29 -4.47 17.51
CA THR A 84 -8.19 -3.50 18.16
C THR A 84 -7.51 -2.70 19.26
#